data_AF-A0A4V2FDH9-F1
#
_entry.id   AF-A0A4V2FDH9-F1
#
_cell.length_a   1.000
_cell.length_b   1.000
_cell.length_c   1.000
_cell.angle_alpha   90.00
_cell.angle_beta   90.00
_cell.angle_gamma   90.00
#
_symmetry.space_group_name_H-M   'P 1'
#
loop_
_entity.id
_entity.type
_entity.pdbx_description
1 polymer ?
#
loop_
_entity_poly.entity_id
_entity_poly.type
_entity_poly.pdbx_seq_one_letter_code
_entity_poly.pdbx_strand_id
1 'polypeptide(L)'
;MGDILVGSQALQFHCWIEIGNPTSPDRWVIDLTCDQYELLADRAFVCDRHSTLAALAIEYKALIRLSAQGLKQDPVWCRTQVLANGMSRWFSQAN
;
A
#
# COMPACT_ATOMS: atom_id res chain seq x y z
N MET A 1 -7.84 0.59 -2.77
CA MET A 1 -7.83 -0.66 -3.53
C MET A 1 -7.65 -0.34 -5.00
N GLY A 2 -6.87 -1.13 -5.71
CA GLY A 2 -6.70 -1.01 -7.15
C GLY A 2 -5.67 -2.00 -7.65
N ASP A 3 -4.99 -1.64 -8.74
CA ASP A 3 -4.07 -2.55 -9.41
C ASP A 3 -2.63 -2.01 -9.31
N ILE A 4 -1.66 -2.91 -9.19
CA ILE A 4 -0.25 -2.59 -9.41
C ILE A 4 0.11 -3.04 -10.82
N LEU A 5 0.64 -2.14 -11.63
CA LEU A 5 1.21 -2.48 -12.93
C LEU A 5 2.72 -2.57 -12.82
N VAL A 6 3.29 -3.69 -13.25
CA VAL A 6 4.75 -3.89 -13.31
C VAL A 6 5.09 -4.29 -14.74
N GLY A 7 5.69 -3.38 -15.50
CA GLY A 7 5.87 -3.56 -16.95
C GLY A 7 4.52 -3.77 -17.66
N SER A 8 4.31 -4.95 -18.25
CA SER A 8 3.06 -5.31 -18.95
C SER A 8 2.09 -6.14 -18.10
N GLN A 9 2.42 -6.44 -16.84
CA GLN A 9 1.60 -7.29 -15.97
C GLN A 9 0.80 -6.45 -14.98
N ALA A 10 -0.40 -6.91 -14.65
CA ALA A 10 -1.31 -6.26 -13.70
C ALA A 10 -1.58 -7.19 -12.50
N LEU A 11 -1.30 -6.69 -11.30
CA LEU A 11 -1.56 -7.34 -10.02
C LEU A 11 -2.84 -6.73 -9.44
N GLN A 12 -3.94 -7.47 -9.53
CA GLN A 12 -5.28 -6.92 -9.31
C GLN A 12 -5.71 -6.94 -7.84
N PHE A 13 -6.64 -6.04 -7.50
CA PHE A 13 -7.36 -6.00 -6.22
C PHE A 13 -6.46 -5.87 -4.98
N HIS A 14 -5.39 -5.08 -5.11
CA HIS A 14 -4.44 -4.84 -4.04
C HIS A 14 -4.76 -3.57 -3.23
N CYS A 15 -4.25 -3.52 -2.00
CA CYS A 15 -4.41 -2.39 -1.10
C CYS A 15 -3.05 -1.87 -0.64
N TRP A 16 -2.90 -0.54 -0.68
CA TRP A 16 -1.73 0.18 -0.22
C TRP A 16 -2.17 1.49 0.42
N ILE A 17 -1.22 2.20 1.03
CA ILE A 17 -1.43 3.52 1.64
C ILE A 17 -0.78 4.57 0.74
N GLU A 18 -1.49 5.67 0.50
CA GLU A 18 -0.93 6.87 -0.14
C GLU A 18 -0.86 8.01 0.88
N ILE A 19 0.26 8.75 0.92
CA ILE A 19 0.39 9.97 1.73
C ILE A 19 0.70 11.16 0.83
N GLY A 20 -0.17 12.17 0.85
CA GLY A 20 -0.06 13.38 0.04
C GLY A 20 -1.26 13.56 -0.90
N ASN A 21 -1.13 14.51 -1.84
CA ASN A 21 -2.17 14.72 -2.85
C ASN A 21 -2.25 13.52 -3.80
N PRO A 22 -3.42 12.87 -4.00
CA PRO A 22 -3.58 11.71 -4.86
C PRO A 22 -3.13 11.89 -6.32
N THR A 23 -3.14 13.12 -6.83
CA THR A 23 -2.69 13.44 -8.20
C THR A 23 -1.24 13.89 -8.26
N SER A 24 -0.58 14.09 -7.10
CA SER A 24 0.82 14.50 -7.07
C SER A 24 1.73 13.32 -7.42
N PRO A 25 2.74 13.53 -8.28
CA PRO A 25 3.80 12.55 -8.50
C PRO A 25 4.69 12.38 -7.25
N ASP A 26 4.69 13.35 -6.35
CA ASP A 26 5.46 13.30 -5.10
C ASP A 26 4.68 12.68 -3.95
N ARG A 27 3.49 12.12 -4.16
CA ARG A 27 2.82 11.37 -3.10
C ARG A 27 3.64 10.12 -2.76
N TRP A 28 3.67 9.78 -1.48
CA TRP A 28 4.25 8.51 -1.03
C TRP A 28 3.28 7.38 -1.32
N VAL A 29 3.84 6.23 -1.68
CA VAL A 29 3.17 4.93 -1.75
C VAL A 29 3.82 4.02 -0.73
N ILE A 30 3.01 3.40 0.12
CA ILE A 30 3.44 2.43 1.13
C ILE A 30 2.66 1.14 0.92
N ASP A 31 3.38 0.07 0.60
CA ASP A 31 2.84 -1.28 0.44
C ASP A 31 3.64 -2.25 1.30
N LEU A 32 2.99 -2.80 2.32
CA LEU A 32 3.61 -3.71 3.28
C LEU A 32 3.56 -5.17 2.83
N THR A 33 2.93 -5.44 1.69
CA THR A 33 2.60 -6.79 1.21
C THR A 33 2.92 -6.94 -0.27
N CYS A 34 3.78 -6.10 -0.82
CA CYS A 34 4.18 -6.18 -2.22
C CYS A 34 4.93 -7.48 -2.53
N ASP A 35 5.63 -8.02 -1.53
CA ASP A 35 6.37 -9.28 -1.59
C ASP A 35 5.49 -10.51 -1.85
N GLN A 36 4.16 -10.38 -1.68
CA GLN A 36 3.19 -11.42 -2.06
C GLN A 36 3.15 -11.68 -3.57
N TYR A 37 3.68 -10.76 -4.38
CA TYR A 37 3.73 -10.88 -5.83
C TYR A 37 5.14 -11.19 -6.31
N GLU A 38 5.27 -12.22 -7.15
CA GLU A 38 6.57 -12.69 -7.67
C GLU A 38 7.39 -11.57 -8.32
N LEU A 39 6.73 -10.64 -9.03
CA LEU A 39 7.37 -9.49 -9.68
C LEU A 39 7.98 -8.45 -8.73
N LEU A 40 7.61 -8.49 -7.45
CA LEU A 40 8.06 -7.57 -6.40
C LEU A 40 8.65 -8.33 -5.20
N ALA A 41 8.91 -9.63 -5.34
CA ALA A 41 9.37 -10.50 -4.25
C ALA A 41 10.79 -10.15 -3.76
N ASP A 42 11.57 -9.38 -4.54
CA ASP A 42 12.86 -8.84 -4.14
C ASP A 42 12.75 -7.67 -3.15
N ARG A 43 11.53 -7.18 -2.91
CA ARG A 43 11.22 -6.06 -2.01
C ARG A 43 10.39 -6.55 -0.85
N ALA A 44 10.93 -6.48 0.36
CA ALA A 44 10.18 -6.79 1.58
C ALA A 44 8.98 -5.85 1.80
N PHE A 45 9.07 -4.61 1.32
CA PHE A 45 7.99 -3.62 1.30
C PHE A 45 8.30 -2.52 0.28
N VAL A 46 7.30 -1.73 -0.10
CA VAL A 46 7.46 -0.46 -0.82
C VAL A 46 7.21 0.69 0.15
N CYS A 47 8.11 1.67 0.14
CA CYS A 47 7.95 2.97 0.79
C CYS A 47 8.73 4.00 -0.05
N ASP A 48 8.11 4.51 -1.10
CA ASP A 48 8.77 5.41 -2.05
C ASP A 48 7.79 6.43 -2.65
N ARG A 49 8.32 7.43 -3.36
CA ARG A 49 7.52 8.38 -4.12
C ARG A 49 6.95 7.69 -5.35
N HIS A 50 5.73 8.08 -5.71
CA HIS A 50 5.09 7.59 -6.93
C HIS A 50 5.93 7.85 -8.18
N SER A 51 6.61 8.99 -8.26
CA SER A 51 7.53 9.31 -9.36
C SER A 51 8.71 8.35 -9.45
N THR A 52 9.33 7.98 -8.33
CA THR A 52 10.40 6.98 -8.30
C THR A 52 9.91 5.62 -8.79
N LEU A 53 8.74 5.19 -8.32
CA LEU A 53 8.15 3.91 -8.73
C LEU A 53 7.81 3.88 -10.22
N ALA A 54 7.23 4.97 -10.74
CA ALA A 54 6.92 5.10 -12.15
C ALA A 54 8.18 5.02 -13.04
N ALA A 55 9.30 5.60 -12.59
CA ALA A 55 10.59 5.48 -13.29
C ALA A 55 11.12 4.03 -13.35
N LEU A 56 10.66 3.15 -12.45
CA LEU A 56 10.95 1.72 -12.43
C LEU A 56 9.89 0.88 -13.15
N ALA A 57 8.96 1.51 -13.89
CA ALA A 57 7.81 0.88 -14.52
C ALA A 57 6.88 0.14 -13.52
N ILE A 58 6.79 0.66 -12.28
CA ILE A 58 5.87 0.21 -11.24
C ILE A 58 4.83 1.30 -11.02
N GLU A 59 3.57 1.06 -11.40
CA GLU A 59 2.47 2.00 -11.21
C GLU A 59 1.41 1.46 -10.25
N TYR A 60 1.07 2.24 -9.23
CA TYR A 60 -0.05 1.95 -8.33
C TYR A 60 -1.30 2.71 -8.79
N LYS A 61 -2.23 1.99 -9.43
CA LYS A 61 -3.46 2.56 -10.01
C LYS A 61 -4.65 2.30 -9.11
N ALA A 62 -4.97 3.28 -8.25
CA ALA A 62 -6.12 3.15 -7.37
C ALA A 62 -7.43 3.22 -8.17
N LEU A 63 -8.25 2.17 -8.03
CA LEU A 63 -9.64 2.13 -8.50
C LEU A 63 -10.56 2.81 -7.49
N ILE A 64 -10.27 2.62 -6.20
CA ILE A 64 -11.01 3.21 -5.08
C ILE A 64 -10.00 3.79 -4.09
N ARG A 65 -10.22 5.05 -3.72
CA ARG A 65 -9.50 5.74 -2.65
C ARG A 65 -10.45 5.99 -1.49
N LEU A 66 -10.07 5.52 -0.31
CA LEU A 66 -10.77 5.82 0.93
C LEU A 66 -9.89 6.76 1.75
N SER A 67 -10.50 7.80 2.30
CA SER A 67 -9.85 8.56 3.37
C SER A 67 -9.72 7.68 4.61
N ALA A 68 -8.89 8.08 5.58
CA ALA A 68 -8.81 7.38 6.86
C ALA A 68 -10.19 7.28 7.55
N GLN A 69 -11.08 8.27 7.35
CA GLN A 69 -12.44 8.21 7.87
C GLN A 69 -13.34 7.29 7.06
N GLY A 70 -13.25 7.31 5.73
CA GLY A 70 -13.97 6.39 4.86
C GLY A 70 -13.60 4.93 5.12
N LEU A 71 -12.32 4.67 5.39
CA LEU A 71 -11.82 3.34 5.72
C LEU A 71 -12.50 2.77 6.96
N LYS A 72 -12.88 3.58 7.96
CA LYS A 72 -13.58 3.12 9.18
C LYS A 72 -14.96 2.52 8.90
N GLN A 73 -15.54 2.85 7.74
CA GLN A 73 -16.84 2.34 7.30
C GLN A 73 -16.70 1.15 6.34
N ASP A 74 -15.47 0.83 5.92
CA ASP A 74 -15.20 -0.27 5.00
C ASP A 74 -15.17 -1.62 5.77
N PRO A 75 -15.71 -2.71 5.20
CA PRO A 75 -15.62 -4.04 5.80
C PRO A 75 -14.19 -4.50 6.16
N VAL A 76 -13.16 -3.98 5.48
CA VAL A 76 -11.75 -4.27 5.75
C VAL A 76 -11.24 -3.63 7.05
N TRP A 77 -11.95 -2.63 7.61
CA TRP A 77 -11.53 -1.90 8.80
C TRP A 77 -11.20 -2.80 9.99
N CYS A 78 -11.99 -3.86 10.18
CA CYS A 78 -11.78 -4.81 11.27
C CYS A 78 -10.38 -5.46 11.20
N ARG A 79 -9.87 -5.72 9.99
CA ARG A 79 -8.52 -6.27 9.79
C ARG A 79 -7.45 -5.25 10.14
N THR A 80 -7.66 -3.98 9.82
CA THR A 80 -6.76 -2.88 10.20
C THR A 80 -6.67 -2.74 11.72
N GLN A 81 -7.78 -2.92 12.44
CA GLN A 81 -7.78 -2.91 13.92
C GLN A 81 -6.98 -4.10 14.49
N VAL A 82 -7.14 -5.29 13.93
CA VAL A 82 -6.35 -6.47 14.34
C VAL A 82 -4.86 -6.24 14.13
N LEU A 83 -4.47 -5.70 12.96
CA LEU A 83 -3.07 -5.37 12.67
C LEU A 83 -2.51 -4.32 13.64
N ALA A 84 -3.24 -3.22 13.86
CA ALA A 84 -2.83 -2.16 14.79
C ALA A 84 -2.64 -2.70 16.22
N ASN A 85 -3.54 -3.57 16.69
CA ASN A 85 -3.42 -4.22 17.99
C ASN A 85 -2.20 -5.17 18.06
N GLY A 86 -1.89 -5.87 16.96
CA GLY A 86 -0.67 -6.68 16.85
C GLY A 86 0.59 -5.83 16.95
N MET A 87 0.66 -4.75 16.18
CA MET A 87 1.80 -3.82 16.16
C MET A 87 2.01 -3.15 17.53
N SER A 88 0.95 -2.66 18.18
CA SER A 88 1.06 -2.06 19.51
C SER A 88 1.61 -3.05 20.55
N ARG A 89 1.21 -4.32 20.50
CA ARG A 89 1.76 -5.35 21.39
C ARG A 89 3.24 -5.61 21.11
N TRP A 90 3.62 -5.70 19.83
CA TRP A 90 5.00 -5.90 19.43
C TRP A 90 5.92 -4.76 19.91
N PHE A 91 5.53 -3.51 19.68
CA PHE A 91 6.33 -2.36 20.10
C PHE A 91 6.45 -2.23 21.62
N SER A 92 5.41 -2.62 22.38
CA SER A 92 5.46 -2.63 23.84
C SER A 92 6.35 -3.75 24.42
N GLN A 93 6.66 -4.78 23.64
CA GLN A 93 7.55 -5.88 24.03
C GLN A 93 9.00 -5.69 23.55
N ALA A 94 9.21 -4.79 22.59
CA ALA A 94 10.52 -4.46 22.04
C ALA A 94 11.26 -3.34 22.81
N ASN A 95 10.60 -2.77 23.84
CA ASN A 95 11.18 -1.85 24.83
C ASN A 95 11.34 -2.57 26.18
#